data_AF-A0A399WRW2-F1
#
_entry.id   AF-A0A399WRW2-F1
#
_cell.length_a   1.000
_cell.length_b   1.000
_cell.length_c   1.000
_cell.angle_alpha   90.00
_cell.angle_beta   90.00
_cell.angle_gamma   90.00
#
_symmetry.space_group_name_H-M   'P 1'
#
loop_
_entity.id
_entity.type
_entity.pdbx_description
1 polymer ?
#
loop_
_entity_poly.entity_id
_entity_poly.type
_entity_poly.pdbx_seq_one_letter_code
_entity_poly.pdbx_strand_id
1 'polypeptide(L)' 'MANDRKIKASGSEALNKFRKAVNSAIVKGVREALLRHKQAGNPVAVSRNGEVVIIQPDEISAV' A
#
# COMPACT_ATOMS: atom_id res chain seq x y z
N MET A 1 32.06 -16.94 -15.03
CA MET A 1 31.08 -17.49 -14.06
C MET A 1 30.92 -16.69 -12.76
N ALA A 2 31.89 -15.86 -12.31
CA ALA A 2 31.73 -15.04 -11.09
C ALA A 2 30.99 -13.70 -11.34
N ASN A 3 31.13 -13.12 -12.54
CA ASN A 3 30.54 -11.83 -12.90
C ASN A 3 29.00 -11.89 -13.05
N ASP A 4 28.49 -12.97 -13.65
CA ASP A 4 27.05 -13.16 -13.90
C ASP A 4 26.23 -13.29 -12.61
N ARG A 5 26.84 -13.81 -11.53
CA ARG A 5 26.22 -13.89 -10.20
C ARG A 5 26.10 -12.53 -9.53
N LYS A 6 27.09 -11.64 -9.68
CA LYS A 6 27.04 -10.27 -9.12
C LYS A 6 25.96 -9.42 -9.80
N ILE A 7 25.81 -9.55 -11.13
CA ILE A 7 24.78 -8.82 -11.89
C ILE A 7 23.36 -9.27 -11.46
N LYS A 8 23.14 -10.57 -11.24
CA LYS A 8 21.85 -11.10 -10.77
C LYS A 8 21.49 -10.69 -9.33
N ALA A 9 22.48 -10.61 -8.43
CA ALA A 9 22.27 -10.17 -7.05
C ALA A 9 21.97 -8.66 -6.94
N SER A 10 22.65 -7.82 -7.73
CA SER A 10 22.41 -6.38 -7.74
C SER A 10 21.04 -6.01 -8.33
N GLY A 11 20.57 -6.75 -9.34
CA GLY A 11 19.24 -6.56 -9.92
C GLY A 11 18.10 -6.92 -8.96
N SER A 12 18.25 -7.97 -8.15
CA SER A 12 17.22 -8.37 -7.18
C SER A 12 17.13 -7.40 -5.99
N GLU A 13 18.25 -6.85 -5.53
CA GLU A 13 18.26 -5.82 -4.48
C GLU A 13 17.64 -4.51 -4.93
N ALA A 14 17.98 -4.03 -6.13
CA ALA A 14 17.40 -2.83 -6.70
C ALA A 14 15.88 -2.95 -6.87
N LEU A 15 15.40 -4.09 -7.39
CA LEU A 15 13.97 -4.37 -7.51
C LEU A 15 13.29 -4.40 -6.14
N ASN A 16 13.90 -5.03 -5.13
CA ASN A 16 13.35 -5.05 -3.77
C ASN A 16 13.27 -3.64 -3.16
N LYS A 17 14.29 -2.81 -3.37
CA LYS A 17 14.27 -1.41 -2.90
C LYS A 17 13.16 -0.61 -3.57
N PHE A 18 13.00 -0.76 -4.89
CA PHE A 18 11.93 -0.12 -5.65
C PHE A 18 10.55 -0.57 -5.15
N ARG A 19 10.32 -1.89 -5.01
CA ARG A 19 9.06 -2.45 -4.48
C ARG A 19 8.72 -1.89 -3.10
N LYS A 20 9.71 -1.78 -2.20
CA LYS A 20 9.50 -1.17 -0.88
C LYS A 20 9.09 0.30 -0.98
N ALA A 21 9.75 1.07 -1.85
CA ALA A 21 9.43 2.49 -2.05
C ALA A 21 8.01 2.68 -2.61
N VAL A 22 7.63 1.89 -3.62
CA VAL A 22 6.29 1.91 -4.21
C VAL A 22 5.23 1.54 -3.17
N ASN A 23 5.43 0.45 -2.44
CA ASN A 23 4.49 0.03 -1.40
C ASN A 23 4.33 1.11 -0.32
N SER A 24 5.43 1.75 0.12
CA SER A 24 5.37 2.82 1.10
C SER A 24 4.60 4.04 0.60
N ALA A 25 4.81 4.44 -0.66
CA ALA A 25 4.09 5.55 -1.28
C ALA A 25 2.58 5.25 -1.39
N ILE A 26 2.21 4.03 -1.79
CA ILE A 26 0.80 3.59 -1.86
C ILE A 26 0.17 3.64 -0.46
N VAL A 27 0.82 3.06 0.55
CA VAL A 27 0.30 3.06 1.94
C VAL A 27 0.08 4.50 2.43
N LYS A 28 1.02 5.40 2.16
CA LYS A 28 0.88 6.81 2.54
C LYS A 28 -0.32 7.46 1.85
N GLY A 29 -0.46 7.29 0.54
CA GLY A 29 -1.57 7.86 -0.23
C GLY A 29 -2.93 7.33 0.21
N VAL A 30 -3.04 6.02 0.44
CA VAL A 30 -4.28 5.38 0.94
C VAL A 30 -4.64 5.92 2.32
N ARG A 31 -3.66 6.05 3.23
CA ARG A 31 -3.90 6.60 4.57
C ARG A 31 -4.42 8.04 4.52
N GLU A 32 -3.80 8.89 3.70
CA GLU A 32 -4.25 10.27 3.51
C GLU A 32 -5.67 10.35 2.92
N ALA A 33 -5.99 9.49 1.95
CA ALA A 33 -7.33 9.41 1.39
C ALA A 33 -8.36 8.98 2.45
N LEU A 34 -8.09 7.91 3.18
CA LEU A 34 -8.98 7.42 4.25
C LEU A 34 -9.22 8.49 5.33
N LEU A 35 -8.20 9.26 5.70
CA LEU A 35 -8.35 10.37 6.64
C LEU A 35 -9.29 11.47 6.09
N ARG A 36 -9.14 11.85 4.81
CA ARG A 36 -10.04 12.83 4.17
C ARG A 36 -11.48 12.31 4.11
N HIS A 37 -11.67 11.04 3.80
CA HIS A 37 -12.98 10.40 3.79
C HIS A 37 -13.63 10.45 5.19
N LYS A 38 -12.87 10.07 6.23
CA LYS A 38 -13.33 10.16 7.62
C LYS A 38 -13.74 11.58 8.01
N GLN A 39 -12.91 12.57 7.73
CA GLN A 39 -13.17 13.98 8.06
C GLN A 39 -14.38 14.54 7.31
N ALA A 40 -14.63 14.08 6.09
CA ALA A 40 -15.78 14.47 5.28
C ALA A 40 -17.06 13.69 5.59
N GLY A 41 -17.02 12.69 6.49
CA GLY A 41 -18.17 11.82 6.75
C GLY A 41 -18.51 10.87 5.60
N ASN A 42 -17.53 10.56 4.74
CA ASN A 42 -17.71 9.71 3.57
C ASN A 42 -17.35 8.25 3.88
N PRO A 43 -18.27 7.28 3.70
CA PRO A 43 -17.93 5.87 3.83
C PRO A 43 -17.02 5.42 2.68
N VAL A 44 -16.38 4.26 2.86
CA VAL A 44 -15.51 3.63 1.85
C VAL A 44 -15.84 2.15 1.68
N ALA A 45 -15.83 1.69 0.43
CA ALA A 45 -15.96 0.28 0.10
C ALA A 45 -14.58 -0.40 0.15
N VAL A 46 -14.50 -1.54 0.81
CA VAL A 46 -13.32 -2.40 0.83
C VAL A 46 -13.67 -3.81 0.39
N SER A 47 -12.68 -4.55 -0.14
CA SER A 47 -12.83 -5.99 -0.32
C SER A 47 -12.32 -6.70 0.94
N ARG A 48 -13.18 -7.51 1.58
CA ARG A 48 -12.83 -8.38 2.70
C ARG A 48 -13.24 -9.81 2.33
N ASN A 49 -12.28 -10.71 2.22
CA ASN A 49 -12.51 -12.11 1.83
C ASN A 49 -13.27 -12.27 0.50
N GLY A 50 -13.05 -11.36 -0.45
CA GLY A 50 -13.73 -11.37 -1.75
C GLY A 50 -15.11 -10.70 -1.76
N GLU A 51 -15.63 -10.30 -0.61
CA GLU A 51 -16.89 -9.57 -0.49
C GLU A 51 -16.66 -8.07 -0.40
N VAL A 52 -17.60 -7.28 -0.94
CA VAL A 52 -17.60 -5.82 -0.79
C VAL A 52 -18.24 -5.47 0.55
N VAL A 53 -17.46 -4.84 1.43
CA VAL A 53 -17.90 -4.35 2.74
C VAL A 53 -17.78 -2.83 2.75
N ILE A 54 -18.82 -2.15 3.24
CA ILE A 54 -18.78 -0.71 3.46
C ILE A 54 -18.28 -0.45 4.88
N ILE A 55 -17.26 0.41 5.00
CA ILE A 55 -16.75 0.90 6.28
C ILE A 55 -17.29 2.31 6.48
N GLN A 56 -17.97 2.53 7.59
CA GLN A 56 -18.51 3.84 7.94
C GLN A 56 -17.39 4.80 8.39
N PRO A 57 -17.56 6.12 8.23
CA PRO A 57 -16.49 7.09 8.51
C PRO A 57 -15.89 6.99 9.92
N ASP A 58 -16.72 6.71 10.92
CA ASP A 58 -16.34 6.53 12.33
C ASP A 58 -15.50 5.27 12.56
N GLU A 59 -15.76 4.21 11.79
CA GLU A 59 -15.04 2.93 11.82
C GLU A 59 -13.69 2.97 11.08
N ILE A 60 -13.43 3.98 10.25
CA ILE A 60 -12.13 4.17 9.60
C ILE A 60 -11.08 4.40 10.70
N SER A 61 -10.23 3.40 10.96
CA SER A 61 -9.17 3.50 11.95
C SER A 61 -8.20 4.62 11.57
N ALA A 62 -8.08 5.63 12.45
CA ALA A 62 -7.04 6.64 12.35
C ALA A 62 -5.74 6.03 12.88
N VAL A 63 -5.13 5.12 12.10
CA VAL A 63 -3.74 4.72 12.34
C VAL A 63 -2.86 5.92 12.03
#